data_AF-A0ABD5XA45-F1
#
_entry.id   AF-A0ABD5XA45-F1
#
_cell.length_a   1.000
_cell.length_b   1.000
_cell.length_c   1.000
_cell.angle_alpha   90.00
_cell.angle_beta   90.00
_cell.angle_gamma   90.00
#
_symmetry.space_group_name_H-M   'P 1'
#
loop_
_entity.id
_entity.type
_entity.pdbx_description
1 polymer ?
#
loop_
_entity_poly.entity_id
_entity_poly.type
_entity_poly.pdbx_seq_one_letter_code
_entity_poly.pdbx_strand_id
1 'polypeptide(L)' 'MNVFVRDLKQTQIDSEPDLASTKLAIEDNIGESIHIHWRNLRLEMTVDDYELFATEIIKASEELNNGNC' A
#
# COMPACT_ATOMS: atom_id res chain seq x y z
N MET A 1 -16.45 12.52 -19.04
CA MET A 1 -16.17 12.37 -17.59
C MET A 1 -15.94 13.77 -17.05
N ASN A 2 -16.89 14.27 -16.25
CA ASN A 2 -16.86 15.65 -15.75
C ASN A 2 -16.34 15.62 -14.31
N VAL A 3 -15.03 15.74 -14.11
CA VAL A 3 -14.43 15.88 -12.77
C VAL A 3 -14.18 17.37 -12.53
N PHE A 4 -14.77 17.90 -11.46
CA PHE A 4 -14.55 19.27 -11.02
C PHE A 4 -13.70 19.22 -9.74
N VAL A 5 -12.45 19.66 -9.82
CA VAL A 5 -11.52 19.69 -8.69
C VAL A 5 -11.47 21.13 -8.15
N ARG A 6 -11.78 21.30 -6.86
CA ARG A 6 -11.69 22.58 -6.15
C ARG A 6 -10.85 22.40 -4.90
N ASP A 7 -9.68 23.04 -4.86
CA ASP A 7 -8.84 23.10 -3.67
C ASP A 7 -9.46 24.05 -2.63
N LEU A 8 -9.76 23.52 -1.44
CA LEU A 8 -10.35 24.27 -0.34
C LEU A 8 -9.30 24.84 0.62
N LYS A 9 -8.08 24.26 0.65
CA LYS A 9 -6.95 24.74 1.44
C LYS A 9 -5.65 24.06 0.97
N GLN A 10 -4.56 24.82 0.86
CA GLN A 10 -3.22 24.26 0.76
C GLN A 10 -2.58 24.19 2.14
N THR A 11 -2.07 23.03 2.52
CA THR A 11 -1.22 22.87 3.70
C THR A 11 0.05 22.16 3.27
N GLN A 12 1.22 22.61 3.72
CA GLN A 12 2.42 21.79 3.67
C GLN A 12 2.29 20.71 4.74
N ILE A 13 2.51 19.46 4.32
CA ILE A 13 2.65 18.32 5.22
C ILE A 13 4.14 17.98 5.18
N ASP A 14 4.78 18.00 6.34
CA ASP A 14 6.17 17.54 6.45
C ASP A 14 6.24 16.08 5.97
N SER A 15 7.30 15.70 5.24
CA SER A 15 7.42 14.33 4.71
C SER A 15 7.78 13.30 5.80
N GLU A 16 7.68 13.68 7.07
CA GLU A 16 7.99 12.81 8.18
C GLU A 16 6.87 11.77 8.34
N PRO A 17 7.21 10.48 8.37
CA PRO A 17 6.19 9.45 8.58
C PRO A 17 5.62 9.54 10.00
N ASP A 18 4.33 9.83 10.10
CA ASP A 18 3.60 9.86 11.37
C ASP A 18 3.48 8.44 11.98
N LEU A 19 3.39 7.40 11.14
CA LEU A 19 3.28 5.99 11.53
C LEU A 19 4.30 5.12 10.78
N ALA A 20 4.90 4.17 11.50
CA ALA A 20 5.79 3.15 10.95
C ALA A 20 6.96 3.71 10.10
N SER A 21 7.62 4.77 10.60
CA SER A 21 8.70 5.48 9.91
C SER A 21 9.91 4.62 9.52
N THR A 22 10.16 3.54 10.27
CA THR A 22 11.33 2.67 10.08
C THR A 22 10.96 1.20 9.88
N LYS A 23 9.68 0.84 9.97
CA LYS A 23 9.21 -0.55 9.94
C LYS A 23 8.10 -0.73 8.92
N LEU A 24 8.05 -1.92 8.32
CA LEU A 24 6.89 -2.34 7.54
C LEU A 24 5.84 -2.81 8.53
N ALA A 25 4.65 -2.23 8.49
CA ALA A 25 3.52 -2.67 9.31
C ALA A 25 2.36 -3.05 8.40
N ILE A 26 1.74 -4.20 8.67
CA ILE A 26 0.56 -4.69 7.97
C ILE A 26 -0.55 -4.82 9.01
N GLU A 27 -1.67 -4.18 8.76
CA GLU A 27 -2.83 -4.17 9.64
C GLU A 27 -4.04 -4.74 8.88
N ASP A 28 -4.71 -5.70 9.50
CA ASP A 28 -6.03 -6.17 9.06
C ASP A 28 -7.08 -5.28 9.74
N ASN A 29 -7.67 -4.37 8.97
CA ASN A 29 -8.67 -3.42 9.44
C ASN A 29 -10.03 -4.10 9.60
N ILE A 30 -10.09 -5.09 10.51
CA ILE A 30 -11.31 -5.83 10.89
C ILE A 30 -11.97 -6.49 9.67
N GLY A 31 -11.19 -7.02 8.73
CA GLY A 31 -11.69 -7.69 7.53
C GLY A 31 -12.31 -6.76 6.48
N GLU A 32 -12.27 -5.44 6.66
CA GLU A 32 -12.76 -4.48 5.66
C GLU A 32 -11.69 -4.14 4.62
N SER A 33 -10.44 -3.99 5.08
CA SER A 33 -9.31 -3.62 4.23
C SER A 33 -7.98 -4.04 4.86
N ILE A 34 -6.96 -4.20 4.02
CA ILE A 34 -5.58 -4.38 4.47
C ILE A 34 -4.83 -3.05 4.31
N HIS A 35 -4.20 -2.60 5.40
CA HIS A 35 -3.33 -1.43 5.38
C HIS A 35 -1.87 -1.87 5.43
N ILE A 36 -1.07 -1.40 4.48
CA ILE A 36 0.38 -1.59 4.47
C ILE A 36 1.04 -0.23 4.67
N HIS A 37 1.79 -0.10 5.75
CA HIS A 37 2.51 1.12 6.12
C HIS A 37 4.02 0.93 5.93
N TRP A 38 4.64 1.85 5.20
CA TRP A 38 6.09 1.97 5.14
C TRP A 38 6.49 3.43 4.91
N ARG A 39 7.19 4.03 5.89
CA ARG A 39 7.56 5.45 5.83
C ARG A 39 6.31 6.31 5.53
N ASN A 40 6.40 7.25 4.59
CA ASN A 40 5.34 8.15 4.20
C ASN A 40 4.32 7.53 3.21
N LEU A 41 4.28 6.20 3.10
CA LEU A 41 3.41 5.47 2.19
C LEU A 41 2.45 4.58 2.98
N ARG A 42 1.15 4.75 2.72
CA ARG A 42 0.08 3.86 3.13
C ARG A 42 -0.60 3.32 1.87
N LEU A 43 -0.58 2.01 1.71
CA LEU A 43 -1.41 1.32 0.73
C LEU A 43 -2.62 0.78 1.45
N GLU A 44 -3.78 0.96 0.84
CA GLU A 44 -5.05 0.44 1.32
C GLU A 44 -5.70 -0.29 0.15
N MET A 45 -6.13 -1.52 0.41
CA MET A 45 -6.76 -2.38 -0.57
C MET A 45 -7.79 -3.27 0.11
N THR A 46 -8.72 -3.80 -0.67
CA THR A 46 -9.67 -4.81 -0.19
C THR A 46 -8.94 -6.09 0.19
N VAL A 47 -9.57 -6.96 0.97
CA VAL A 47 -9.01 -8.28 1.29
C VAL A 47 -8.79 -9.09 0.00
N ASP A 48 -9.74 -9.09 -0.92
CA ASP A 48 -9.64 -9.79 -2.21
C ASP A 48 -8.45 -9.29 -3.06
N ASP A 49 -8.25 -7.97 -3.13
CA ASP A 49 -7.11 -7.38 -3.83
C ASP A 49 -5.79 -7.75 -3.17
N TYR A 50 -5.76 -7.82 -1.84
CA TYR A 50 -4.57 -8.24 -1.09
C TYR A 50 -4.22 -9.71 -1.35
N GLU A 51 -5.21 -10.60 -1.39
CA GLU A 51 -4.99 -12.02 -1.71
C GLU A 51 -4.44 -12.20 -3.12
N LEU A 52 -4.98 -11.45 -4.09
CA LEU A 52 -4.46 -11.45 -5.45
C LEU A 52 -3.02 -10.91 -5.51
N PHE A 53 -2.76 -9.78 -4.86
CA PHE A 53 -1.43 -9.20 -4.76
C PHE A 53 -0.41 -10.17 -4.15
N ALA A 54 -0.76 -10.81 -3.03
CA ALA A 54 0.09 -11.80 -2.37
C ALA A 54 0.38 -13.00 -3.29
N THR A 55 -0.62 -13.47 -4.03
CA THR A 55 -0.46 -14.57 -5.00
C THR A 55 0.54 -14.20 -6.11
N GLU A 56 0.43 -13.01 -6.68
CA GLU A 56 1.34 -12.56 -7.74
C GLU A 56 2.76 -12.31 -7.22
N ILE A 57 2.92 -11.81 -5.99
CA ILE A 57 4.23 -11.69 -5.32
C ILE A 57 4.89 -13.06 -5.16
N ILE A 58 4.14 -14.09 -4.75
CA ILE A 58 4.68 -15.46 -4.59
C ILE A 58 5.17 -15.99 -5.94
N LYS A 59 4.36 -15.89 -6.99
CA LYS A 59 4.74 -16.32 -8.35
C LYS A 59 6.01 -15.61 -8.83
N ALA A 60 6.06 -14.28 -8.70
CA ALA A 60 7.22 -13.50 -9.09
C ALA A 60 8.47 -13.89 -8.29
N SER A 61 8.34 -14.18 -6.99
CA SER A 61 9.42 -14.65 -6.14
C SER A 61 9.93 -16.03 -6.58
N GLU A 62 9.03 -16.95 -6.93
CA GLU A 62 9.40 -18.27 -7.47
C GLU A 62 10.15 -18.13 -8.80
N GLU A 63 9.67 -17.30 -9.72
CA GLU A 63 10.35 -17.04 -11.01
C GLU A 63 11.75 -16.45 -10.80
N LEU A 64 11.89 -15.47 -9.90
CA LEU A 64 13.18 -14.88 -9.54
C LEU A 64 14.14 -15.90 -8.94
N ASN A 65 13.66 -16.74 -8.01
CA ASN A 65 14.49 -17.75 -7.34
C ASN A 65 14.87 -18.93 -8.24
N ASN A 66 14.04 -19.22 -9.25
CA ASN A 66 14.32 -20.27 -10.24
C ASN A 66 15.30 -19.82 -11.33
N GLY A 67 15.86 -18.60 -11.24
CA GLY A 67 16.91 -18.12 -12.13
C GLY A 67 16.45 -17.74 -13.53
N ASN A 68 15.14 -17.49 -13.73
CA ASN A 68 14.57 -17.00 -14.98
C ASN A 68 14.53 -15.46 -15.00
N CYS A 69 15.66 -14.81 -14.74
CA CYS A 69 15.84 -13.37 -14.91
C CYS A 69 16.70 -13.03 -16.13
#